data_AF-S8ECB8-F1
#
_entry.id   AF-S8ECB8-F1
#
_cell.length_a   1.000
_cell.length_b   1.000
_cell.length_c   1.000
_cell.angle_alpha   90.00
_cell.angle_beta   90.00
_cell.angle_gamma   90.00
#
_symmetry.space_group_name_H-M   'P 1'
#
loop_
_entity.id
_entity.type
_entity.pdbx_description
1 polymer ?
#
loop_
_entity_poly.entity_id
_entity_poly.type
_entity_poly.pdbx_seq_one_letter_code
_entity_poly.pdbx_strand_id
1 'polypeptide(L)'
;VSNVPVRRPRRRIVPTHYWEEMYTKYQAEGVRLKYSAKARIDSTYPSTDSRFRALSNPPPAGTAYHKFGHLMARLEYLDALLCFTYALWCIDMANTACFRQNWPLVLKLVEQVKAQWRNDDGEDWERAFHGVMCVPDAFIHGRKWRFNLQITTRESDRLMRMLQIHQDAENERLRHQRQERQEEEKKAAELEKQVQMLPSPASSAGSTPKSVDGSSNAAGPPATPTPAALGSRRPDPQSLEQREVRPPGHINLGHLAQVNINTVGPFRSQAFGLYEAKKAVDIAGRVITLPIMAKHYPRTFARMVYSSLSINDEHEPDFDDEEGELFWPGQVVGSEGLGWICYMGRAMIKEYAKQYGYKGVDGALPLPAGYHNSEDPRNAPLPQAQEPTTEAAASAR
;
A
#
# COMPACT_ATOMS: atom_id res chain seq x y z
N VAL A 1 15.19 33.56 -23.63
CA VAL A 1 15.76 32.30 -23.10
C VAL A 1 15.06 31.16 -23.82
N SER A 2 15.78 30.21 -24.41
CA SER A 2 15.15 29.07 -25.10
C SER A 2 14.33 28.26 -24.08
N ASN A 3 13.06 27.98 -24.38
CA ASN A 3 12.19 27.16 -23.53
C ASN A 3 12.35 25.65 -23.82
N VAL A 4 13.32 25.27 -24.66
CA VAL A 4 13.61 23.87 -24.97
C VAL A 4 14.50 23.31 -23.86
N PRO A 5 14.13 22.15 -23.23
CA PRO A 5 14.95 21.53 -22.20
C PRO A 5 16.31 21.12 -22.74
N VAL A 6 17.35 21.22 -21.90
CA VAL A 6 18.70 20.78 -22.25
C VAL A 6 18.75 19.26 -22.12
N ARG A 7 19.08 18.59 -23.22
CA ARG A 7 19.20 17.13 -23.24
C ARG A 7 20.52 16.71 -22.62
N ARG A 8 20.49 16.10 -21.43
CA ARG A 8 21.67 15.51 -20.77
C ARG A 8 21.43 14.09 -20.24
N PRO A 9 21.02 13.11 -21.08
CA PRO A 9 20.76 11.76 -20.60
C PRO A 9 22.03 11.12 -20.03
N ARG A 10 21.94 10.55 -18.84
CA ARG A 10 22.93 9.69 -18.20
C ARG A 10 22.92 8.33 -18.88
N ARG A 11 23.62 8.25 -20.01
CA ARG A 11 23.75 7.03 -20.82
C ARG A 11 24.49 5.85 -20.14
N ARG A 12 24.83 5.95 -18.86
CA ARG A 12 25.64 4.96 -18.13
C ARG A 12 24.87 4.45 -16.93
N ILE A 13 25.07 3.16 -16.65
CA ILE A 13 24.61 2.51 -15.41
C ILE A 13 25.17 3.32 -14.24
N VAL A 14 24.25 3.83 -13.41
CA VAL A 14 24.60 4.62 -12.23
C VAL A 14 25.06 3.67 -11.12
N PRO A 15 26.27 3.83 -10.57
CA PRO A 15 26.80 2.92 -9.56
C PRO A 15 26.07 3.08 -8.22
N THR A 16 26.01 2.02 -7.40
CA THR A 16 25.27 2.01 -6.12
C THR A 16 25.68 3.15 -5.18
N HIS A 17 26.97 3.45 -5.07
CA HIS A 17 27.48 4.52 -4.19
C HIS A 17 26.92 5.91 -4.53
N TYR A 18 26.58 6.15 -5.80
CA TYR A 18 25.95 7.42 -6.19
C TYR A 18 24.59 7.58 -5.50
N TRP A 19 23.79 6.52 -5.46
CA TRP A 19 22.48 6.56 -4.81
C TRP A 19 22.57 6.75 -3.30
N GLU A 20 23.58 6.17 -2.67
CA GLU A 20 23.86 6.33 -1.23
C GLU A 20 24.30 7.77 -0.90
N GLU A 21 25.12 8.37 -1.76
CA GLU A 21 25.51 9.77 -1.65
C GLU A 21 24.30 10.70 -1.79
N MET A 22 23.45 10.46 -2.79
CA MET A 22 22.21 11.22 -2.99
C MET A 22 21.24 11.05 -1.83
N TYR A 23 21.09 9.83 -1.30
CA TYR A 23 20.32 9.57 -0.08
C TYR A 23 20.81 10.45 1.06
N THR A 24 22.12 10.43 1.34
CA THR A 24 22.72 11.17 2.45
C THR A 24 22.53 12.68 2.28
N LYS A 25 22.81 13.19 1.08
CA LYS A 25 22.65 14.61 0.74
C LYS A 25 21.21 15.07 0.96
N TYR A 26 20.23 14.43 0.31
CA TYR A 26 18.85 14.91 0.35
C TYR A 26 18.14 14.60 1.67
N GLN A 27 18.60 13.60 2.42
CA GLN A 27 18.17 13.41 3.80
C GLN A 27 18.62 14.58 4.68
N ALA A 28 19.88 15.02 4.57
CA ALA A 28 20.38 16.19 5.31
C ALA A 28 19.67 17.50 4.89
N GLU A 29 19.47 17.71 3.59
CA GLU A 29 18.71 18.86 3.08
C GLU A 29 17.27 18.86 3.60
N GLY A 30 16.59 17.71 3.54
CA GLY A 30 15.22 17.55 4.03
C GLY A 30 15.08 17.84 5.53
N VAL A 31 16.03 17.38 6.36
CA VAL A 31 16.05 17.68 7.80
C VAL A 31 16.19 19.20 8.04
N ARG A 32 17.12 19.85 7.34
CA ARG A 32 17.36 21.30 7.48
C ARG A 32 16.13 22.11 7.06
N LEU A 33 15.54 21.78 5.93
CA LEU A 33 14.34 22.45 5.40
C LEU A 33 13.14 22.24 6.33
N LYS A 34 12.89 21.01 6.80
CA LYS A 34 11.79 20.70 7.73
C LYS A 34 11.92 21.48 9.04
N TYR A 35 13.12 21.54 9.60
CA TYR A 35 13.39 22.34 10.80
C TYR A 35 13.14 23.83 10.55
N SER A 36 13.72 24.37 9.47
CA SER A 36 13.57 25.78 9.09
C SER A 36 12.11 26.16 8.91
N ALA A 37 11.35 25.35 8.18
CA ALA A 37 9.92 25.55 7.95
C ALA A 37 9.15 25.64 9.26
N LYS A 38 9.38 24.68 10.16
CA LYS A 38 8.76 24.65 11.48
C LYS A 38 9.10 25.89 12.30
N ALA A 39 10.39 26.22 12.42
CA ALA A 39 10.85 27.36 13.21
C ALA A 39 10.25 28.68 12.69
N ARG A 40 10.17 28.84 11.36
CA ARG A 40 9.51 30.00 10.74
C ARG A 40 8.02 30.06 11.07
N ILE A 41 7.28 28.97 10.94
CA ILE A 41 5.85 28.93 11.31
C ILE A 41 5.66 29.25 12.78
N ASP A 42 6.44 28.62 13.66
CA ASP A 42 6.34 28.84 15.11
C ASP A 42 6.64 30.31 15.47
N SER A 43 7.48 31.00 14.69
CA SER A 43 7.78 32.43 14.86
C SER A 43 6.68 33.39 14.37
N THR A 44 5.69 32.89 13.62
CA THR A 44 4.56 33.70 13.14
C THR A 44 3.38 33.75 14.09
N TYR A 45 3.35 32.91 15.13
CA TYR A 45 2.30 32.97 16.14
C TYR A 45 2.40 34.28 16.96
N PRO A 46 1.28 34.77 17.54
CA PRO A 46 1.33 35.86 18.50
C PRO A 46 2.21 35.48 19.69
N SER A 47 2.94 36.43 20.27
CA SER A 47 3.83 36.18 21.41
C SER A 47 3.12 35.64 22.67
N THR A 48 1.79 35.75 22.72
CA THR A 48 0.93 35.21 23.77
C THR A 48 0.55 33.74 23.54
N ASP A 49 0.73 33.19 22.34
CA ASP A 49 0.44 31.79 22.02
C ASP A 49 1.55 30.88 22.56
N SER A 50 1.18 29.79 23.23
CA SER A 50 2.10 28.76 23.74
C SER A 50 3.04 28.17 22.67
N ARG A 51 2.65 28.22 21.39
CA ARG A 51 3.42 27.73 20.24
C ARG A 51 4.44 28.74 19.73
N PHE A 52 4.38 30.00 20.15
CA PHE A 52 5.29 31.03 19.68
C PHE A 52 6.73 30.71 20.06
N ARG A 53 7.61 30.70 19.05
CA ARG A 53 9.06 30.57 19.25
C ARG A 53 9.75 31.60 18.37
N ALA A 54 10.37 32.61 18.97
CA ALA A 54 11.12 33.61 18.25
C ALA A 54 12.33 32.98 17.54
N LEU A 55 12.64 33.45 16.33
CA LEU A 55 13.85 33.04 15.62
C LEU A 55 15.07 33.65 16.32
N SER A 56 16.13 32.87 16.51
CA SER A 56 17.39 33.37 17.09
C SER A 56 18.01 34.47 16.24
N ASN A 57 17.97 34.30 14.91
CA ASN A 57 18.47 35.26 13.93
C ASN A 57 17.36 35.53 12.90
N PRO A 58 16.42 36.46 13.17
CA PRO A 58 15.33 36.74 12.24
C PRO A 58 15.86 37.33 10.92
N PRO A 59 15.21 37.04 9.78
CA PRO A 59 15.56 37.67 8.51
C PRO A 59 15.50 39.21 8.62
N PRO A 60 16.46 39.96 8.05
CA PRO A 60 16.44 41.42 8.10
C PRO A 60 15.14 42.01 7.54
N ALA A 61 14.68 43.11 8.12
CA ALA A 61 13.47 43.80 7.67
C ALA A 61 13.59 44.20 6.18
N GLY A 62 12.48 44.07 5.44
CA GLY A 62 12.44 44.37 4.00
C GLY A 62 12.96 43.25 3.09
N THR A 63 13.65 42.24 3.62
CA THR A 63 14.01 41.05 2.83
C THR A 63 12.78 40.22 2.46
N ALA A 64 12.87 39.43 1.39
CA ALA A 64 11.76 38.61 0.95
C ALA A 64 11.37 37.54 1.99
N TYR A 65 12.35 36.98 2.71
CA TYR A 65 12.11 36.06 3.83
C TYR A 65 11.43 36.71 5.04
N HIS A 66 11.61 38.02 5.24
CA HIS A 66 10.85 38.78 6.23
C HIS A 66 9.42 39.05 5.74
N LYS A 67 9.27 39.53 4.49
CA LYS A 67 7.96 39.91 3.92
C LYS A 67 7.03 38.72 3.68
N PHE A 68 7.58 37.59 3.24
CA PHE A 68 6.84 36.39 2.84
C PHE A 68 7.13 35.19 3.74
N GLY A 69 7.44 35.41 5.03
CA GLY A 69 7.92 34.36 5.94
C GLY A 69 7.03 33.12 6.01
N HIS A 70 5.70 33.30 6.02
CA HIS A 70 4.77 32.17 6.05
C HIS A 70 4.77 31.36 4.74
N LEU A 71 4.84 32.04 3.59
CA LEU A 71 4.96 31.37 2.28
C LEU A 71 6.29 30.62 2.18
N MET A 72 7.40 31.22 2.63
CA MET A 72 8.71 30.57 2.67
C MET A 72 8.66 29.30 3.49
N ALA A 73 8.05 29.33 4.67
CA ALA A 73 7.92 28.15 5.51
C ALA A 73 7.10 27.02 4.85
N ARG A 74 6.00 27.36 4.17
CA ARG A 74 5.19 26.38 3.43
C ARG A 74 5.96 25.74 2.27
N LEU A 75 6.74 26.54 1.55
CA LEU A 75 7.61 26.07 0.46
C LEU A 75 8.75 25.19 1.01
N GLU A 76 9.41 25.59 2.10
CA GLU A 76 10.45 24.79 2.76
C GLU A 76 9.90 23.44 3.23
N TYR A 77 8.67 23.37 3.75
CA TYR A 77 8.03 22.10 4.10
C TYR A 77 7.76 21.20 2.90
N LEU A 78 7.27 21.77 1.79
CA LEU A 78 7.05 21.02 0.56
C LEU A 78 8.38 20.51 -0.03
N ASP A 79 9.40 21.37 -0.06
CA ASP A 79 10.73 21.01 -0.54
C ASP A 79 11.37 19.91 0.34
N ALA A 80 11.20 20.00 1.67
CA ALA A 80 11.62 18.96 2.60
C ALA A 80 10.92 17.62 2.32
N LEU A 81 9.62 17.63 2.06
CA LEU A 81 8.86 16.42 1.69
C LEU A 81 9.45 15.77 0.42
N LEU A 82 9.73 16.56 -0.61
CA LEU A 82 10.32 16.07 -1.85
C LEU A 82 11.75 15.53 -1.61
N CYS A 83 12.55 16.19 -0.79
CA CYS A 83 13.89 15.73 -0.40
C CYS A 83 13.85 14.38 0.33
N PHE A 84 12.99 14.22 1.33
CA PHE A 84 12.85 12.93 2.05
C PHE A 84 12.33 11.81 1.14
N THR A 85 11.36 12.14 0.29
CA THR A 85 10.79 11.17 -0.67
C THR A 85 11.85 10.73 -1.68
N TYR A 86 12.61 11.68 -2.23
CA TYR A 86 13.70 11.41 -3.18
C TYR A 86 14.84 10.63 -2.52
N ALA A 87 15.24 10.98 -1.31
CA ALA A 87 16.25 10.23 -0.56
C ALA A 87 15.82 8.76 -0.39
N LEU A 88 14.59 8.51 0.12
CA LEU A 88 14.09 7.15 0.26
C LEU A 88 13.96 6.40 -1.07
N TRP A 89 13.64 7.12 -2.14
CA TRP A 89 13.66 6.55 -3.47
C TRP A 89 15.08 6.17 -3.92
N CYS A 90 16.11 6.98 -3.63
CA CYS A 90 17.50 6.65 -3.93
C CYS A 90 17.96 5.36 -3.23
N ILE A 91 17.64 5.18 -1.94
CA ILE A 91 18.03 3.93 -1.24
C ILE A 91 17.27 2.71 -1.77
N ASP A 92 16.01 2.89 -2.17
CA ASP A 92 15.23 1.85 -2.85
C ASP A 92 15.85 1.50 -4.23
N MET A 93 16.33 2.50 -4.99
CA MET A 93 17.03 2.32 -6.27
C MET A 93 18.38 1.61 -6.10
N ALA A 94 19.16 1.99 -5.08
CA ALA A 94 20.44 1.38 -4.75
C ALA A 94 20.32 -0.14 -4.49
N ASN A 95 19.22 -0.53 -3.84
CA ASN A 95 18.97 -1.91 -3.42
C ASN A 95 18.04 -2.68 -4.37
N THR A 96 17.50 -2.03 -5.41
CA THR A 96 16.44 -2.58 -6.28
C THR A 96 15.24 -3.14 -5.49
N ALA A 97 14.94 -2.53 -4.34
CA ALA A 97 13.97 -3.01 -3.36
C ALA A 97 13.02 -1.90 -2.91
N CYS A 98 12.01 -2.26 -2.12
CA CYS A 98 11.12 -1.30 -1.47
C CYS A 98 11.14 -1.52 0.04
N PHE A 99 11.79 -0.61 0.77
CA PHE A 99 11.85 -0.67 2.23
C PHE A 99 10.56 -0.14 2.84
N ARG A 100 9.54 -1.00 2.93
CA ARG A 100 8.17 -0.65 3.37
C ARG A 100 8.09 0.05 4.72
N GLN A 101 9.05 -0.19 5.62
CA GLN A 101 9.08 0.40 6.96
C GLN A 101 9.46 1.89 6.95
N ASN A 102 10.11 2.37 5.89
CA ASN A 102 10.59 3.75 5.80
C ASN A 102 9.49 4.71 5.34
N TRP A 103 8.60 4.23 4.48
CA TRP A 103 7.55 5.03 3.84
C TRP A 103 6.48 5.62 4.77
N PRO A 104 6.04 4.97 5.87
CA PRO A 104 5.06 5.55 6.81
C PRO A 104 5.46 6.92 7.37
N LEU A 105 6.76 7.18 7.56
CA LEU A 105 7.25 8.46 8.06
C LEU A 105 7.07 9.58 7.03
N VAL A 106 7.28 9.27 5.74
CA VAL A 106 7.01 10.20 4.64
C VAL A 106 5.52 10.43 4.47
N LEU A 107 4.68 9.39 4.56
CA LEU A 107 3.22 9.55 4.48
C LEU A 107 2.69 10.45 5.61
N LYS A 108 3.20 10.30 6.84
CA LYS A 108 2.87 11.22 7.93
C LYS A 108 3.34 12.65 7.65
N LEU A 109 4.51 12.82 7.01
CA LEU A 109 4.97 14.14 6.58
C LEU A 109 4.07 14.71 5.48
N VAL A 110 3.59 13.90 4.53
CA VAL A 110 2.61 14.32 3.51
C VAL A 110 1.38 14.91 4.17
N GLU A 111 0.79 14.25 5.17
CA GLU A 111 -0.36 14.76 5.92
C GLU A 111 -0.05 16.10 6.61
N GLN A 112 1.13 16.22 7.23
CA GLN A 112 1.58 17.44 7.89
C GLN A 112 1.75 18.59 6.90
N VAL A 113 2.37 18.34 5.74
CA VAL A 113 2.54 19.35 4.70
C VAL A 113 1.18 19.72 4.14
N LYS A 114 0.33 18.77 3.76
CA LYS A 114 -1.04 19.05 3.28
C LYS A 114 -1.83 19.92 4.26
N ALA A 115 -1.72 19.69 5.57
CA ALA A 115 -2.39 20.51 6.58
C ALA A 115 -1.93 21.99 6.61
N GLN A 116 -0.74 22.30 6.07
CA GLN A 116 -0.28 23.69 5.90
C GLN A 116 -0.82 24.35 4.62
N TRP A 117 -1.48 23.60 3.73
CA TRP A 117 -2.01 24.09 2.47
C TRP A 117 -3.53 23.98 2.44
N ARG A 118 -4.21 24.99 1.90
CA ARG A 118 -5.68 24.99 1.82
C ARG A 118 -6.11 24.10 0.64
N ASN A 119 -7.04 23.19 0.88
CA ASN A 119 -7.35 22.13 -0.09
C ASN A 119 -8.12 22.61 -1.33
N ASP A 120 -9.01 23.62 -1.23
CA ASP A 120 -10.01 23.86 -2.30
C ASP A 120 -10.22 25.32 -2.75
N ASP A 121 -9.90 26.34 -1.93
CA ASP A 121 -10.16 27.77 -2.26
C ASP A 121 -8.92 28.55 -2.71
N GLY A 122 -7.80 27.86 -2.93
CA GLY A 122 -6.54 28.47 -3.35
C GLY A 122 -6.53 28.89 -4.82
N GLU A 123 -5.59 29.76 -5.17
CA GLU A 123 -5.31 30.06 -6.58
C GLU A 123 -4.83 28.80 -7.33
N ASP A 124 -4.97 28.78 -8.66
CA ASP A 124 -4.58 27.65 -9.53
C ASP A 124 -3.18 27.09 -9.22
N TRP A 125 -2.19 27.95 -8.95
CA TRP A 125 -0.82 27.53 -8.64
C TRP A 125 -0.72 26.82 -7.29
N GLU A 126 -1.51 27.24 -6.30
CA GLU A 126 -1.53 26.67 -4.95
C GLU A 126 -2.19 25.29 -4.99
N ARG A 127 -3.27 25.17 -5.78
CA ARG A 127 -3.93 23.89 -6.07
C ARG A 127 -2.97 22.92 -6.75
N ALA A 128 -2.16 23.39 -7.70
CA ALA A 128 -1.13 22.56 -8.32
C ALA A 128 -0.11 22.02 -7.29
N PHE A 129 0.34 22.85 -6.34
CA PHE A 129 1.21 22.37 -5.25
C PHE A 129 0.52 21.35 -4.35
N HIS A 130 -0.76 21.54 -4.03
CA HIS A 130 -1.52 20.53 -3.29
C HIS A 130 -1.55 19.20 -4.06
N GLY A 131 -1.70 19.25 -5.39
CA GLY A 131 -1.53 18.09 -6.25
C GLY A 131 -0.15 17.45 -6.09
N VAL A 132 0.92 18.24 -6.14
CA VAL A 132 2.31 17.76 -5.95
C VAL A 132 2.50 17.07 -4.59
N MET A 133 1.73 17.40 -3.56
CA MET A 133 1.75 16.67 -2.28
C MET A 133 0.99 15.34 -2.35
N CYS A 134 -0.07 15.27 -3.14
CA CYS A 134 -0.85 14.04 -3.36
C CYS A 134 -0.11 13.03 -4.24
N VAL A 135 0.72 13.45 -5.19
CA VAL A 135 1.36 12.50 -6.10
C VAL A 135 2.37 11.58 -5.37
N PRO A 136 3.30 12.05 -4.50
CA PRO A 136 4.16 11.19 -3.69
C PRO A 136 3.36 10.15 -2.90
N ASP A 137 2.25 10.55 -2.27
CA ASP A 137 1.33 9.67 -1.56
C ASP A 137 0.90 8.48 -2.46
N ALA A 138 0.40 8.80 -3.66
CA ALA A 138 -0.04 7.80 -4.62
C ALA A 138 1.08 6.86 -5.07
N PHE A 139 2.24 7.41 -5.44
CA PHE A 139 3.36 6.62 -5.95
C PHE A 139 4.04 5.78 -4.85
N ILE A 140 4.06 6.25 -3.60
CA ILE A 140 4.51 5.45 -2.44
C ILE A 140 3.59 4.24 -2.25
N HIS A 141 2.28 4.45 -2.28
CA HIS A 141 1.31 3.36 -2.19
C HIS A 141 1.39 2.40 -3.37
N GLY A 142 1.53 2.91 -4.60
CA GLY A 142 1.74 2.12 -5.80
C GLY A 142 3.02 1.27 -5.72
N ARG A 143 4.11 1.83 -5.21
CA ARG A 143 5.38 1.13 -5.03
C ARG A 143 5.27 0.01 -4.01
N LYS A 144 4.67 0.29 -2.85
CA LYS A 144 4.37 -0.75 -1.84
C LYS A 144 3.50 -1.86 -2.43
N TRP A 145 2.53 -1.51 -3.28
CA TRP A 145 1.65 -2.48 -3.93
C TRP A 145 2.40 -3.36 -4.94
N ARG A 146 3.20 -2.80 -5.86
CA ARG A 146 3.97 -3.58 -6.84
C ARG A 146 4.89 -4.60 -6.17
N PHE A 147 5.68 -4.17 -5.20
CA PHE A 147 6.59 -5.09 -4.49
C PHE A 147 5.83 -6.13 -3.66
N ASN A 148 4.64 -5.81 -3.16
CA ASN A 148 3.76 -6.80 -2.54
C ASN A 148 3.25 -7.82 -3.55
N LEU A 149 2.78 -7.33 -4.70
CA LEU A 149 2.25 -8.17 -5.77
C LEU A 149 3.29 -9.17 -6.24
N GLN A 150 4.54 -8.75 -6.45
CA GLN A 150 5.62 -9.65 -6.84
C GLN A 150 5.85 -10.79 -5.83
N ILE A 151 5.82 -10.48 -4.52
CA ILE A 151 5.96 -11.49 -3.47
C ILE A 151 4.74 -12.43 -3.46
N THR A 152 3.53 -11.85 -3.42
CA THR A 152 2.28 -12.62 -3.35
C THR A 152 2.05 -13.47 -4.60
N THR A 153 2.42 -13.01 -5.79
CA THR A 153 2.33 -13.82 -7.03
C THR A 153 3.26 -15.03 -6.95
N ARG A 154 4.52 -14.84 -6.57
CA ARG A 154 5.47 -15.96 -6.40
C ARG A 154 4.99 -16.99 -5.37
N GLU A 155 4.47 -16.53 -4.23
CA GLU A 155 3.91 -17.39 -3.19
C GLU A 155 2.64 -18.10 -3.66
N SER A 156 1.75 -17.39 -4.35
CA SER A 156 0.52 -17.95 -4.91
C SER A 156 0.82 -19.02 -5.95
N ASP A 157 1.78 -18.79 -6.85
CA ASP A 157 2.21 -19.77 -7.86
C ASP A 157 2.83 -21.01 -7.22
N ARG A 158 3.55 -20.85 -6.10
CA ARG A 158 4.08 -21.97 -5.32
C ARG A 158 2.95 -22.77 -4.68
N LEU A 159 1.99 -22.10 -4.03
CA LEU A 159 0.85 -22.76 -3.39
C LEU A 159 -0.05 -23.46 -4.41
N MET A 160 -0.31 -22.84 -5.56
CA MET A 160 -1.09 -23.43 -6.65
C MET A 160 -0.43 -24.70 -7.18
N ARG A 161 0.90 -24.70 -7.38
CA ARG A 161 1.64 -25.91 -7.77
C ARG A 161 1.56 -27.01 -6.71
N MET A 162 1.66 -26.67 -5.42
CA MET A 162 1.50 -27.65 -4.35
C MET A 162 0.09 -28.25 -4.32
N LEU A 163 -0.94 -27.41 -4.47
CA LEU A 163 -2.34 -27.87 -4.53
C LEU A 163 -2.58 -28.78 -5.73
N GLN A 164 -2.02 -28.45 -6.89
CA GLN A 164 -2.07 -29.32 -8.08
C GLN A 164 -1.44 -30.69 -7.81
N ILE A 165 -0.24 -30.74 -7.21
CA ILE A 165 0.42 -32.01 -6.86
C ILE A 165 -0.43 -32.83 -5.88
N HIS A 166 -1.01 -32.20 -4.86
CA HIS A 166 -1.89 -32.88 -3.92
C HIS A 166 -3.15 -33.42 -4.59
N GLN A 167 -3.76 -32.63 -5.47
CA GLN A 167 -4.93 -33.03 -6.23
C GLN A 167 -4.61 -34.19 -7.20
N ASP A 168 -3.46 -34.16 -7.86
CA ASP A 168 -3.01 -35.23 -8.74
C ASP A 168 -2.73 -36.52 -7.95
N ALA A 169 -2.08 -36.42 -6.79
CA ALA A 169 -1.86 -37.56 -5.90
C ALA A 169 -3.17 -38.15 -5.35
N GLU A 170 -4.16 -37.31 -5.03
CA GLU A 170 -5.50 -37.78 -4.61
C GLU A 170 -6.25 -38.44 -5.77
N ASN A 171 -6.18 -37.86 -6.96
CA ASN A 171 -6.75 -38.44 -8.18
C ASN A 171 -6.10 -39.80 -8.50
N GLU A 172 -4.79 -39.93 -8.34
CA GLU A 172 -4.05 -41.18 -8.52
C GLU A 172 -4.47 -42.23 -7.48
N ARG A 173 -4.60 -41.85 -6.20
CA ARG A 173 -5.13 -42.73 -5.14
C ARG A 173 -6.55 -43.20 -5.45
N LEU A 174 -7.42 -42.31 -5.90
CA LEU A 174 -8.78 -42.65 -6.31
C LEU A 174 -8.80 -43.57 -7.53
N ARG A 175 -7.87 -43.40 -8.48
CA ARG A 175 -7.71 -44.31 -9.62
C ARG A 175 -7.25 -45.69 -9.18
N HIS A 176 -6.25 -45.78 -8.31
CA HIS A 176 -5.80 -47.06 -7.73
C HIS A 176 -6.93 -47.75 -6.97
N GLN A 177 -7.67 -47.05 -6.11
CA GLN A 177 -8.79 -47.63 -5.37
C GLN A 177 -9.94 -48.09 -6.27
N ARG A 178 -10.13 -47.45 -7.43
CA ARG A 178 -11.11 -47.91 -8.45
C ARG A 178 -10.60 -49.15 -9.18
N GLN A 179 -9.31 -49.21 -9.49
CA GLN A 179 -8.70 -50.39 -10.12
C GLN A 179 -8.74 -51.61 -9.19
N GLU A 180 -8.38 -51.43 -7.91
CA GLU A 180 -8.44 -52.50 -6.89
C GLU A 180 -9.86 -53.06 -6.75
N ARG A 181 -10.88 -52.18 -6.65
CA ARG A 181 -12.29 -52.62 -6.62
C ARG A 181 -12.69 -53.40 -7.87
N GLN A 182 -12.27 -52.96 -9.05
CA GLN A 182 -12.55 -53.68 -10.30
C GLN A 182 -11.84 -55.04 -10.36
N GLU A 183 -10.64 -55.17 -9.81
CA GLU A 183 -9.94 -56.44 -9.71
C GLU A 183 -10.58 -57.40 -8.71
N GLU A 184 -11.04 -56.90 -7.57
CA GLU A 184 -11.80 -57.67 -6.58
C GLU A 184 -13.12 -58.17 -7.17
N GLU A 185 -13.87 -57.31 -7.88
CA GLU A 185 -15.09 -57.70 -8.59
C GLU A 185 -14.82 -58.78 -9.64
N LYS A 186 -13.72 -58.67 -10.41
CA LYS A 186 -13.32 -59.71 -11.38
C LYS A 186 -12.95 -61.03 -10.70
N LYS A 187 -12.16 -60.99 -9.62
CA LYS A 187 -11.79 -62.20 -8.86
C LYS A 187 -13.02 -62.86 -8.24
N ALA A 188 -13.96 -62.07 -7.70
CA ALA A 188 -15.23 -62.57 -7.18
C ALA A 188 -16.07 -63.25 -8.28
N ALA A 189 -16.17 -62.63 -9.46
CA ALA A 189 -16.86 -63.19 -10.61
C ALA A 189 -16.18 -64.48 -11.16
N GLU A 190 -14.85 -64.57 -11.11
CA GLU A 190 -14.11 -65.79 -11.46
C GLU A 190 -14.34 -66.92 -10.45
N LEU A 191 -14.34 -66.61 -9.14
CA LEU A 191 -14.66 -67.59 -8.09
C LEU A 191 -16.09 -68.13 -8.24
N GLU A 192 -17.05 -67.25 -8.55
CA GLU A 192 -18.45 -67.64 -8.79
C GLU A 192 -18.58 -68.60 -9.99
N LYS A 193 -17.84 -68.34 -11.08
CA LYS A 193 -17.75 -69.28 -12.22
C LYS A 193 -17.12 -70.62 -11.84
N GLN A 194 -16.16 -70.64 -10.93
CA GLN A 194 -15.46 -71.85 -10.51
C GLN A 194 -16.32 -72.74 -9.59
N VAL A 195 -17.19 -72.14 -8.77
CA VAL A 195 -18.18 -72.86 -7.95
C VAL A 195 -19.28 -73.51 -8.82
N GLN A 196 -19.56 -72.95 -10.01
CA GLN A 196 -20.52 -73.52 -10.96
C GLN A 196 -20.01 -74.79 -11.69
N MET A 197 -18.78 -75.23 -11.43
CA MET A 197 -18.16 -76.44 -12.01
C MET A 197 -18.12 -77.64 -11.04
N LEU A 198 -18.80 -77.58 -9.90
CA LEU A 198 -18.99 -78.72 -8.99
C LEU A 198 -20.34 -79.41 -9.23
N PRO A 199 -20.42 -80.75 -9.25
CA PRO A 199 -21.68 -81.47 -9.41
C PRO A 199 -22.58 -81.27 -8.19
N SER A 200 -23.83 -80.89 -8.44
CA SER A 200 -24.88 -80.63 -7.46
C SER A 200 -25.07 -81.78 -6.46
N PRO A 201 -25.23 -81.52 -5.14
CA PRO A 201 -26.05 -82.36 -4.30
C PRO A 201 -27.53 -82.14 -4.63
N ALA A 202 -28.29 -83.23 -4.67
CA ALA A 202 -29.65 -83.33 -5.16
C ALA A 202 -30.65 -82.38 -4.47
N SER A 203 -31.62 -81.93 -5.28
CA SER A 203 -32.82 -81.21 -4.89
C SER A 203 -33.65 -81.95 -3.84
N SER A 204 -34.26 -81.21 -2.92
CA SER A 204 -35.45 -81.65 -2.19
C SER A 204 -36.46 -80.50 -2.16
N ALA A 205 -37.65 -80.81 -2.65
CA ALA A 205 -38.78 -79.93 -2.89
C ALA A 205 -39.55 -79.57 -1.61
N GLY A 206 -40.33 -78.47 -1.64
CA GLY A 206 -41.41 -78.28 -0.66
C GLY A 206 -42.04 -76.88 -0.58
N SER A 207 -43.07 -76.65 -1.41
CA SER A 207 -44.35 -75.94 -1.13
C SER A 207 -44.44 -74.46 -0.69
N THR A 208 -45.15 -73.70 -1.54
CA THR A 208 -46.05 -72.53 -1.29
C THR A 208 -47.15 -72.79 -0.22
N PRO A 209 -47.80 -71.78 0.44
CA PRO A 209 -48.67 -70.78 -0.23
C PRO A 209 -48.99 -69.40 0.40
N LYS A 210 -49.48 -68.51 -0.49
CA LYS A 210 -50.54 -67.45 -0.43
C LYS A 210 -50.44 -66.17 0.46
N SER A 211 -50.31 -65.03 -0.24
CA SER A 211 -51.22 -63.86 -0.35
C SER A 211 -52.14 -63.45 0.83
N VAL A 212 -52.01 -62.20 1.33
CA VAL A 212 -53.11 -61.28 1.72
C VAL A 212 -52.69 -59.80 1.54
N ASP A 213 -53.65 -59.00 1.10
CA ASP A 213 -53.73 -57.58 0.75
C ASP A 213 -53.35 -56.53 1.82
N GLY A 214 -53.16 -55.28 1.37
CA GLY A 214 -53.43 -54.09 2.18
C GLY A 214 -52.72 -52.80 1.75
N SER A 215 -53.36 -52.00 0.90
CA SER A 215 -52.97 -50.62 0.53
C SER A 215 -53.59 -49.59 1.49
N SER A 216 -52.90 -48.47 1.81
CA SER A 216 -53.43 -47.09 1.65
C SER A 216 -52.54 -45.96 2.25
N ASN A 217 -52.06 -45.10 1.36
CA ASN A 217 -52.11 -43.63 1.30
C ASN A 217 -52.14 -42.70 2.55
N ALA A 218 -51.15 -41.77 2.55
CA ALA A 218 -51.25 -40.30 2.42
C ALA A 218 -51.91 -39.38 3.50
N ALA A 219 -51.05 -38.46 3.99
CA ALA A 219 -51.16 -36.98 4.03
C ALA A 219 -52.17 -36.20 4.94
N GLY A 220 -51.62 -35.57 6.00
CA GLY A 220 -51.84 -34.20 6.56
C GLY A 220 -53.25 -33.67 6.95
N PRO A 221 -53.42 -32.43 7.47
CA PRO A 221 -52.54 -31.51 8.22
C PRO A 221 -53.25 -30.95 9.53
N PRO A 222 -53.28 -29.63 9.89
CA PRO A 222 -52.68 -29.05 11.11
C PRO A 222 -53.67 -28.47 12.16
N ALA A 223 -53.15 -27.94 13.29
CA ALA A 223 -53.57 -26.73 14.04
C ALA A 223 -53.67 -26.86 15.59
N THR A 224 -53.11 -25.85 16.26
CA THR A 224 -53.30 -25.33 17.65
C THR A 224 -54.77 -24.95 17.98
N PRO A 225 -55.22 -24.69 19.25
CA PRO A 225 -54.53 -23.97 20.35
C PRO A 225 -54.78 -24.44 21.84
N THR A 226 -54.07 -23.75 22.74
CA THR A 226 -54.09 -23.51 24.23
C THR A 226 -55.48 -23.35 24.92
N PRO A 227 -55.67 -23.12 26.27
CA PRO A 227 -54.76 -22.98 27.45
C PRO A 227 -55.25 -23.53 28.84
N ALA A 228 -54.52 -23.17 29.92
CA ALA A 228 -54.86 -23.04 31.37
C ALA A 228 -54.15 -24.05 32.32
N ALA A 229 -53.61 -23.74 33.51
CA ALA A 229 -53.50 -22.49 34.28
C ALA A 229 -52.51 -22.63 35.47
N LEU A 230 -51.98 -21.46 35.89
CA LEU A 230 -51.66 -20.97 37.25
C LEU A 230 -50.67 -21.73 38.16
N GLY A 231 -49.54 -21.08 38.41
CA GLY A 231 -48.69 -21.30 39.58
C GLY A 231 -47.81 -20.06 39.84
N SER A 232 -48.26 -19.22 40.77
CA SER A 232 -47.61 -17.98 41.24
C SER A 232 -46.40 -18.27 42.13
N ARG A 233 -45.28 -17.55 41.94
CA ARG A 233 -44.38 -17.16 43.05
C ARG A 233 -43.45 -15.99 42.68
N ARG A 234 -43.25 -15.15 43.70
CA ARG A 234 -42.62 -13.82 43.77
C ARG A 234 -41.13 -13.75 43.36
N PRO A 235 -40.61 -12.54 43.09
CA PRO A 235 -39.25 -12.30 42.63
C PRO A 235 -38.26 -12.08 43.79
N ASP A 236 -37.02 -12.50 43.59
CA ASP A 236 -35.84 -12.09 44.36
C ASP A 236 -34.65 -11.85 43.41
N PRO A 237 -33.60 -11.12 43.85
CA PRO A 237 -33.05 -10.02 43.08
C PRO A 237 -31.85 -10.39 42.18
N GLN A 238 -31.83 -9.70 41.04
CA GLN A 238 -30.68 -9.33 40.19
C GLN A 238 -29.33 -9.96 40.55
N SER A 239 -28.97 -11.04 39.84
CA SER A 239 -27.57 -11.28 39.48
C SER A 239 -27.35 -10.75 38.07
N LEU A 240 -26.33 -9.91 37.91
CA LEU A 240 -25.82 -9.43 36.63
C LEU A 240 -25.23 -10.61 35.87
N GLU A 241 -26.07 -11.37 35.16
CA GLU A 241 -25.57 -12.30 34.16
C GLU A 241 -24.97 -11.52 33.00
N GLN A 242 -23.66 -11.69 32.84
CA GLN A 242 -22.93 -11.37 31.62
C GLN A 242 -23.74 -11.91 30.45
N ARG A 243 -24.17 -10.98 29.58
CA ARG A 243 -24.85 -11.29 28.33
C ARG A 243 -23.85 -11.99 27.42
N GLU A 244 -23.69 -13.29 27.62
CA GLU A 244 -23.01 -14.18 26.70
C GLU A 244 -23.81 -14.15 25.41
N VAL A 245 -23.26 -13.45 24.42
CA VAL A 245 -23.81 -13.36 23.07
C VAL A 245 -23.76 -14.77 22.49
N ARG A 246 -24.85 -15.54 22.67
CA ARG A 246 -25.04 -16.80 21.94
C ARG A 246 -24.96 -16.48 20.45
N PRO A 247 -24.00 -17.06 19.69
CA PRO A 247 -24.00 -16.92 18.25
C PRO A 247 -25.30 -17.53 17.70
N PRO A 248 -25.96 -16.90 16.72
CA PRO A 248 -27.22 -17.37 16.18
C PRO A 248 -27.06 -18.81 15.67
N GLY A 249 -27.77 -19.73 16.33
CA GLY A 249 -27.72 -21.15 16.02
C GLY A 249 -28.46 -21.44 14.74
N HIS A 250 -27.79 -21.32 13.58
CA HIS A 250 -28.07 -22.03 12.32
C HIS A 250 -26.90 -21.88 11.33
N ILE A 251 -25.65 -21.77 11.80
CA ILE A 251 -24.49 -21.85 10.92
C ILE A 251 -24.07 -23.32 10.86
N ASN A 252 -24.35 -23.98 9.72
CA ASN A 252 -23.79 -25.29 9.41
C ASN A 252 -22.25 -25.18 9.50
N LEU A 253 -21.65 -25.73 10.56
CA LEU A 253 -20.19 -25.71 10.76
C LEU A 253 -19.43 -26.34 9.58
N GLY A 254 -20.08 -27.21 8.80
CA GLY A 254 -19.51 -27.77 7.57
C GLY A 254 -19.29 -26.77 6.43
N HIS A 255 -19.82 -25.54 6.52
CA HIS A 255 -19.61 -24.46 5.55
C HIS A 255 -18.72 -23.33 6.07
N LEU A 256 -18.15 -23.46 7.28
CA LEU A 256 -17.15 -22.51 7.77
C LEU A 256 -15.82 -22.77 7.07
N ALA A 257 -15.58 -22.07 5.96
CA ALA A 257 -14.26 -22.01 5.36
C ALA A 257 -13.29 -21.39 6.36
N GLN A 258 -12.31 -22.18 6.84
CA GLN A 258 -11.24 -21.65 7.67
C GLN A 258 -10.37 -20.73 6.81
N VAL A 259 -10.54 -19.43 7.01
CA VAL A 259 -9.77 -18.41 6.30
C VAL A 259 -8.47 -18.17 7.04
N ASN A 260 -7.35 -18.49 6.41
CA ASN A 260 -6.04 -18.19 6.98
C ASN A 260 -5.78 -16.68 6.94
N ILE A 261 -5.59 -16.06 8.11
CA ILE A 261 -5.30 -14.62 8.23
C ILE A 261 -4.03 -14.22 7.49
N ASN A 262 -3.05 -15.12 7.38
CA ASN A 262 -1.80 -14.90 6.65
C ASN A 262 -2.04 -14.82 5.14
N THR A 263 -3.14 -15.38 4.64
CA THR A 263 -3.56 -15.26 3.24
C THR A 263 -4.33 -13.96 3.02
N VAL A 264 -5.29 -13.63 3.89
CA VAL A 264 -6.17 -12.45 3.68
C VAL A 264 -5.51 -11.12 4.04
N GLY A 265 -4.62 -11.09 5.03
CA GLY A 265 -3.92 -9.89 5.47
C GLY A 265 -3.20 -9.15 4.33
N PRO A 266 -2.33 -9.82 3.55
CA PRO A 266 -1.66 -9.23 2.39
C PRO A 266 -2.63 -8.67 1.34
N PHE A 267 -3.68 -9.40 0.98
CA PHE A 267 -4.67 -8.93 0.00
C PHE A 267 -5.42 -7.69 0.49
N ARG A 268 -5.84 -7.66 1.77
CA ARG A 268 -6.46 -6.48 2.36
C ARG A 268 -5.51 -5.28 2.34
N SER A 269 -4.24 -5.48 2.70
CA SER A 269 -3.22 -4.42 2.69
C SER A 269 -2.99 -3.87 1.27
N GLN A 270 -2.94 -4.75 0.26
CA GLN A 270 -2.82 -4.38 -1.15
C GLN A 270 -4.05 -3.59 -1.64
N ALA A 271 -5.26 -4.07 -1.36
CA ALA A 271 -6.50 -3.40 -1.74
C ALA A 271 -6.62 -2.02 -1.11
N PHE A 272 -6.28 -1.90 0.18
CA PHE A 272 -6.24 -0.62 0.87
C PHE A 272 -5.21 0.33 0.26
N GLY A 273 -3.99 -0.15 0.00
CA GLY A 273 -2.94 0.65 -0.64
C GLY A 273 -3.35 1.16 -2.03
N LEU A 274 -3.99 0.32 -2.84
CA LEU A 274 -4.48 0.71 -4.16
C LEU A 274 -5.62 1.73 -4.08
N TYR A 275 -6.51 1.59 -3.10
CA TYR A 275 -7.59 2.55 -2.86
C TYR A 275 -7.04 3.95 -2.49
N GLU A 276 -6.09 4.02 -1.56
CA GLU A 276 -5.46 5.30 -1.19
C GLU A 276 -4.67 5.90 -2.37
N ALA A 277 -3.95 5.07 -3.14
CA ALA A 277 -3.27 5.52 -4.34
C ALA A 277 -4.25 6.13 -5.36
N LYS A 278 -5.38 5.46 -5.63
CA LYS A 278 -6.43 5.97 -6.51
C LYS A 278 -6.96 7.32 -6.04
N LYS A 279 -7.31 7.43 -4.75
CA LYS A 279 -7.82 8.67 -4.16
C LYS A 279 -6.84 9.83 -4.33
N ALA A 280 -5.55 9.58 -4.08
CA ALA A 280 -4.52 10.59 -4.23
C ALA A 280 -4.29 11.00 -5.70
N VAL A 281 -4.34 10.06 -6.66
CA VAL A 281 -4.30 10.35 -8.10
C VAL A 281 -5.52 11.15 -8.54
N ASP A 282 -6.71 10.79 -8.09
CA ASP A 282 -7.95 11.48 -8.45
C ASP A 282 -7.91 12.96 -8.03
N ILE A 283 -7.31 13.25 -6.87
CA ILE A 283 -7.10 14.62 -6.40
C ILE A 283 -6.04 15.31 -7.26
N ALA A 284 -4.86 14.69 -7.43
CA ALA A 284 -3.76 15.28 -8.19
C ALA A 284 -4.15 15.57 -9.66
N GLY A 285 -4.86 14.66 -10.31
CA GLY A 285 -5.31 14.81 -11.71
C GLY A 285 -6.30 15.96 -11.93
N ARG A 286 -7.01 16.39 -10.88
CA ARG A 286 -7.91 17.57 -10.97
C ARG A 286 -7.18 18.89 -10.86
N VAL A 287 -6.03 18.92 -10.17
CA VAL A 287 -5.35 20.18 -9.80
C VAL A 287 -4.02 20.39 -10.51
N ILE A 288 -3.36 19.33 -10.98
CA ILE A 288 -2.16 19.42 -11.82
C ILE A 288 -2.54 19.13 -13.28
N THR A 289 -3.29 20.05 -13.86
CA THR A 289 -3.73 19.94 -15.26
C THR A 289 -2.76 20.65 -16.20
N LEU A 290 -2.69 20.22 -17.47
CA LEU A 290 -1.84 20.87 -18.47
C LEU A 290 -2.07 22.39 -18.58
N PRO A 291 -3.32 22.91 -18.57
CA PRO A 291 -3.55 24.35 -18.59
C PRO A 291 -2.99 25.08 -17.36
N ILE A 292 -3.15 24.51 -16.16
CA ILE A 292 -2.60 25.10 -14.93
C ILE A 292 -1.08 25.11 -14.98
N MET A 293 -0.45 24.00 -15.41
CA MET A 293 0.99 23.90 -15.57
C MET A 293 1.53 24.89 -16.60
N ALA A 294 0.92 24.99 -17.78
CA ALA A 294 1.35 25.92 -18.82
C ALA A 294 1.23 27.39 -18.40
N LYS A 295 0.19 27.74 -17.62
CA LYS A 295 -0.07 29.10 -17.16
C LYS A 295 0.84 29.52 -16.00
N HIS A 296 1.03 28.66 -15.00
CA HIS A 296 1.69 29.00 -13.73
C HIS A 296 3.13 28.48 -13.61
N TYR A 297 3.47 27.44 -14.38
CA TYR A 297 4.80 26.81 -14.39
C TYR A 297 5.29 26.58 -15.82
N PRO A 298 5.29 27.61 -16.70
CA PRO A 298 5.59 27.46 -18.13
C PRO A 298 6.95 26.82 -18.43
N ARG A 299 7.99 27.08 -17.63
CA ARG A 299 9.31 26.47 -17.81
C ARG A 299 9.27 24.99 -17.45
N THR A 300 8.67 24.63 -16.32
CA THR A 300 8.50 23.24 -15.91
C THR A 300 7.64 22.48 -16.92
N PHE A 301 6.54 23.08 -17.37
CA PHE A 301 5.67 22.54 -18.40
C PHE A 301 6.41 22.30 -19.73
N ALA A 302 7.23 23.24 -20.19
CA ALA A 302 8.01 23.05 -21.42
C ALA A 302 9.01 21.89 -21.29
N ARG A 303 9.67 21.76 -20.12
CA ARG A 303 10.57 20.62 -19.85
C ARG A 303 9.86 19.27 -19.87
N MET A 304 8.58 19.24 -19.52
CA MET A 304 7.71 18.06 -19.58
C MET A 304 7.30 17.71 -21.00
N VAL A 305 6.71 18.66 -21.72
CA VAL A 305 6.11 18.41 -23.04
C VAL A 305 7.15 18.08 -24.10
N TYR A 306 8.36 18.65 -23.97
CA TYR A 306 9.47 18.39 -24.89
C TYR A 306 10.46 17.33 -24.41
N SER A 307 10.09 16.59 -23.35
CA SER A 307 10.89 15.49 -22.83
C SER A 307 10.93 14.33 -23.85
N SER A 308 12.11 13.76 -24.02
CA SER A 308 12.34 12.54 -24.79
C SER A 308 12.49 11.30 -23.91
N LEU A 309 12.44 11.50 -22.59
CA LEU A 309 12.55 10.46 -21.59
C LEU A 309 11.28 9.61 -21.52
N SER A 310 11.48 8.37 -21.07
CA SER A 310 10.43 7.37 -20.93
C SER A 310 10.33 6.86 -19.48
N ILE A 311 9.35 6.01 -19.23
CA ILE A 311 9.20 5.32 -17.94
C ILE A 311 10.41 4.44 -17.59
N ASN A 312 11.18 3.99 -18.60
CA ASN A 312 12.36 3.15 -18.38
C ASN A 312 13.58 3.95 -17.91
N ASP A 313 13.53 5.28 -17.98
CA ASP A 313 14.64 6.17 -17.65
C ASP A 313 14.58 6.63 -16.18
N GLU A 314 14.14 5.73 -15.28
CA GLU A 314 13.92 6.04 -13.86
C GLU A 314 15.21 6.49 -13.15
N HIS A 315 16.41 6.21 -13.67
CA HIS A 315 17.69 6.64 -13.09
C HIS A 315 18.12 8.07 -13.44
N GLU A 316 17.43 8.74 -14.36
CA GLU A 316 17.76 10.08 -14.86
C GLU A 316 17.38 11.28 -13.96
N PRO A 317 16.38 11.23 -13.04
CA PRO A 317 16.03 12.38 -12.22
C PRO A 317 17.23 12.95 -11.44
N ASP A 318 17.56 14.21 -11.68
CA ASP A 318 18.67 14.92 -11.05
C ASP A 318 18.20 16.23 -10.42
N PHE A 319 18.14 16.26 -9.10
CA PHE A 319 17.68 17.40 -8.30
C PHE A 319 18.58 18.64 -8.44
N ASP A 320 19.83 18.45 -8.86
CA ASP A 320 20.79 19.54 -9.08
C ASP A 320 20.67 20.14 -10.49
N ASP A 321 20.00 19.45 -11.43
CA ASP A 321 19.82 19.94 -12.80
C ASP A 321 18.55 20.82 -12.92
N GLU A 322 18.74 22.13 -13.14
CA GLU A 322 17.61 23.07 -13.31
C GLU A 322 17.11 23.20 -14.76
N GLU A 323 17.83 22.65 -15.72
CA GLU A 323 17.58 22.82 -17.17
C GLU A 323 17.29 21.51 -17.89
N GLY A 324 17.55 20.39 -17.24
CA GLY A 324 17.36 19.04 -17.79
C GLY A 324 15.92 18.75 -18.16
N GLU A 325 15.75 17.75 -19.02
CA GLU A 325 14.43 17.19 -19.36
C GLU A 325 13.68 16.71 -18.11
N LEU A 326 12.36 16.75 -18.16
CA LEU A 326 11.52 16.32 -17.06
C LEU A 326 10.47 15.33 -17.58
N PHE A 327 10.43 14.10 -17.06
CA PHE A 327 9.40 13.15 -17.45
C PHE A 327 8.17 13.29 -16.53
N TRP A 328 6.97 13.23 -17.13
CA TRP A 328 5.72 13.14 -16.38
C TRP A 328 5.23 11.69 -16.37
N PRO A 329 5.29 10.99 -15.22
CA PRO A 329 4.82 9.61 -15.17
C PRO A 329 3.29 9.58 -15.28
N GLY A 330 2.79 9.03 -16.37
CA GLY A 330 1.36 9.05 -16.70
C GLY A 330 0.48 8.10 -15.87
N GLN A 331 1.06 7.10 -15.20
CA GLN A 331 0.30 6.08 -14.46
C GLN A 331 1.01 5.62 -13.19
N VAL A 332 0.26 5.51 -12.09
CA VAL A 332 0.74 4.97 -10.81
C VAL A 332 0.88 3.45 -10.82
N VAL A 333 0.20 2.75 -11.73
CA VAL A 333 0.17 1.27 -11.81
C VAL A 333 1.57 0.68 -12.01
N GLY A 334 2.44 1.34 -12.80
CA GLY A 334 3.83 0.92 -12.96
C GLY A 334 4.66 1.09 -11.69
N SER A 335 4.25 2.00 -10.79
CA SER A 335 4.92 2.39 -9.54
C SER A 335 6.37 2.88 -9.68
N GLU A 336 6.77 3.14 -10.92
CA GLU A 336 7.97 3.84 -11.35
C GLU A 336 7.54 5.29 -11.63
N GLY A 337 8.39 6.26 -11.32
CA GLY A 337 8.08 7.68 -11.48
C GLY A 337 8.29 8.51 -10.22
N LEU A 338 8.61 7.91 -9.07
CA LEU A 338 8.68 8.65 -7.82
C LEU A 338 9.81 9.70 -7.84
N GLY A 339 10.97 9.34 -8.41
CA GLY A 339 12.06 10.29 -8.64
C GLY A 339 11.65 11.45 -9.55
N TRP A 340 10.91 11.15 -10.63
CA TRP A 340 10.38 12.14 -11.56
C TRP A 340 9.40 13.12 -10.92
N ILE A 341 8.48 12.63 -10.08
CA ILE A 341 7.52 13.47 -9.34
C ILE A 341 8.24 14.38 -8.36
N CYS A 342 9.23 13.85 -7.66
CA CYS A 342 10.06 14.62 -6.76
C CYS A 342 10.78 15.76 -7.51
N TYR A 343 11.31 15.44 -8.70
CA TYR A 343 12.05 16.38 -9.53
C TYR A 343 11.14 17.46 -10.13
N MET A 344 9.94 17.06 -10.57
CA MET A 344 8.88 17.96 -11.01
C MET A 344 8.48 18.94 -9.91
N GLY A 345 8.21 18.44 -8.70
CA GLY A 345 7.83 19.28 -7.58
C GLY A 345 8.90 20.31 -7.25
N ARG A 346 10.19 19.91 -7.28
CA ARG A 346 11.31 20.82 -7.04
C ARG A 346 11.43 21.87 -8.14
N ALA A 347 11.23 21.49 -9.40
CA ALA A 347 11.20 22.43 -10.52
C ALA A 347 10.07 23.46 -10.38
N MET A 348 8.86 23.02 -10.00
CA MET A 348 7.71 23.91 -9.75
C MET A 348 8.00 24.90 -8.61
N ILE A 349 8.58 24.43 -7.50
CA ILE A 349 8.99 25.31 -6.39
C ILE A 349 9.99 26.34 -6.88
N LYS A 350 11.08 25.93 -7.53
CA LYS A 350 12.14 26.84 -7.99
C LYS A 350 11.58 27.89 -8.96
N GLU A 351 10.69 27.50 -9.87
CA GLU A 351 10.09 28.40 -10.83
C GLU A 351 9.16 29.43 -10.17
N TYR A 352 8.17 28.98 -9.40
CA TYR A 352 7.20 29.85 -8.75
C TYR A 352 7.82 30.72 -7.68
N ALA A 353 8.74 30.16 -6.88
CA ALA A 353 9.28 30.83 -5.71
C ALA A 353 10.39 31.84 -6.04
N LYS A 354 10.92 31.82 -7.27
CA LYS A 354 11.94 32.76 -7.75
C LYS A 354 11.54 34.23 -7.56
N GLN A 355 10.29 34.57 -7.87
CA GLN A 355 9.79 35.94 -7.72
C GLN A 355 9.67 36.40 -6.26
N TYR A 356 9.59 35.44 -5.33
CA TYR A 356 9.56 35.71 -3.89
C TYR A 356 10.95 35.58 -3.25
N GLY A 357 12.01 35.37 -4.02
CA GLY A 357 13.38 35.27 -3.50
C GLY A 357 13.63 34.05 -2.62
N TYR A 358 12.89 32.96 -2.82
CA TYR A 358 13.16 31.69 -2.15
C TYR A 358 14.54 31.17 -2.56
N LYS A 359 15.34 30.75 -1.58
CA LYS A 359 16.71 30.29 -1.77
C LYS A 359 16.88 28.79 -1.52
N GLY A 360 15.80 28.05 -1.32
CA GLY A 360 15.88 26.63 -0.99
C GLY A 360 16.66 26.38 0.30
N VAL A 361 17.46 25.33 0.25
CA VAL A 361 18.39 24.90 1.29
C VAL A 361 19.28 26.06 1.74
N ASP A 362 19.82 26.89 0.83
CA ASP A 362 20.70 28.03 1.18
C ASP A 362 20.02 29.14 1.98
N GLY A 363 18.68 29.21 1.92
CA GLY A 363 17.89 30.12 2.75
C GLY A 363 17.39 29.51 4.05
N ALA A 364 17.60 28.21 4.27
CA ALA A 364 17.10 27.50 5.44
C ALA A 364 17.86 27.92 6.71
N LEU A 365 17.14 27.98 7.83
CA LEU A 365 17.76 28.24 9.13
C LEU A 365 18.74 27.11 9.51
N PRO A 366 19.87 27.45 10.14
CA PRO A 366 20.83 26.44 10.60
C PRO A 366 20.19 25.57 11.68
N LEU A 367 20.53 24.28 11.68
CA LEU A 367 20.12 23.37 12.75
C LEU A 367 20.81 23.78 14.06
N PRO A 368 20.10 23.78 15.20
CA PRO A 368 20.70 24.01 16.50
C PRO A 368 21.79 22.98 16.81
N ALA A 369 22.81 23.39 17.57
CA ALA A 369 23.79 22.45 18.10
C ALA A 369 23.06 21.35 18.91
N GLY A 370 23.34 20.08 18.61
CA GLY A 370 22.68 18.94 19.23
C GLY A 370 21.31 18.56 18.65
N TYR A 371 20.86 19.17 17.54
CA TYR A 371 19.61 18.75 16.88
C TYR A 371 19.65 17.27 16.41
N HIS A 372 20.85 16.75 16.15
CA HIS A 372 21.09 15.34 15.82
C HIS A 372 21.23 14.42 17.03
N ASN A 373 21.01 14.89 18.27
CA ASN A 373 21.00 14.01 19.44
C ASN A 373 19.86 13.00 19.28
N SER A 374 20.22 11.72 19.21
CA SER A 374 19.36 10.57 18.89
C SER A 374 18.23 10.31 19.89
N GLU A 375 18.11 11.13 20.94
CA GLU A 375 17.15 10.96 22.03
C GLU A 375 15.80 11.66 21.76
N ASP A 376 15.69 12.55 20.77
CA ASP A 376 14.38 13.08 20.36
C ASP A 376 13.70 12.06 19.41
N PRO A 377 12.58 11.41 19.81
CA PRO A 377 11.89 10.42 18.98
C PRO A 377 11.35 11.00 17.66
N ARG A 378 11.34 12.32 17.49
CA ARG A 378 10.97 13.01 16.23
C ARG A 378 12.14 13.16 15.25
N ASN A 379 13.37 13.01 15.74
CA ASN A 379 14.62 13.10 14.99
C ASN A 379 15.36 11.76 14.93
N ALA A 380 14.73 10.67 15.39
CA ALA A 380 15.27 9.33 15.25
C ALA A 380 15.68 9.16 13.77
N PRO A 381 16.97 8.89 13.49
CA PRO A 381 17.35 8.53 12.14
C PRO A 381 16.44 7.38 11.71
N LEU A 382 15.95 7.43 10.46
CA LEU A 382 15.33 6.27 9.84
C LEU A 382 16.17 5.06 10.22
N PRO A 383 15.58 3.98 10.78
CA PRO A 383 16.36 2.83 11.16
C PRO A 383 17.21 2.48 9.95
N GLN A 384 18.53 2.62 10.10
CA GLN A 384 19.45 2.08 9.11
C GLN A 384 18.98 0.65 8.96
N ALA A 385 18.55 0.29 7.76
CA ALA A 385 18.07 -1.05 7.48
C ALA A 385 19.17 -1.97 8.03
N GLN A 386 18.91 -2.63 9.16
CA GLN A 386 19.76 -3.72 9.60
C GLN A 386 19.82 -4.59 8.37
N GLU A 387 21.03 -4.79 7.83
CA GLU A 387 21.24 -5.73 6.73
C GLU A 387 20.42 -6.96 7.09
N PRO A 388 19.47 -7.39 6.25
CA PRO A 388 18.73 -8.60 6.54
C PRO A 388 19.77 -9.67 6.79
N THR A 389 19.79 -10.21 8.02
CA THR A 389 20.61 -11.37 8.34
C THR A 389 20.43 -12.36 7.21
N THR A 390 21.55 -12.89 6.72
CA THR A 390 21.74 -13.58 5.44
C THR A 390 20.73 -14.69 5.13
N GLU A 391 19.95 -15.11 6.12
CA GLU A 391 18.82 -16.04 6.00
C GLU A 391 17.58 -15.45 5.29
N ALA A 392 17.26 -14.16 5.48
CA ALA A 392 16.08 -13.54 4.84
C ALA A 392 16.34 -13.06 3.41
N ALA A 393 17.58 -12.71 3.07
CA ALA A 393 17.98 -12.31 1.72
C ALA A 393 18.06 -13.50 0.75
N ALA A 394 18.30 -14.72 1.25
CA ALA A 394 18.36 -15.93 0.43
C ALA A 394 17.00 -16.34 -0.16
N SER A 395 15.88 -15.86 0.40
CA SER A 395 14.55 -16.15 -0.15
C SER A 395 14.06 -15.12 -1.17
N ALA A 396 14.83 -14.05 -1.42
CA ALA A 396 14.48 -12.95 -2.32
C ALA A 396 15.45 -12.74 -3.50
N ARG A 397 16.60 -13.43 -3.52
CA ARG A 397 17.40 -13.67 -4.74
C ARG A 397 17.01 -15.02 -5.33
#